data_AF-A0A0Q9LHS3-F1
#
_entry.id   AF-A0A0Q9LHS3-F1
#
_cell.length_a   1.000
_cell.length_b   1.000
_cell.length_c   1.000
_cell.angle_alpha   90.00
_cell.angle_beta   90.00
_cell.angle_gamma   90.00
#
_symmetry.space_group_name_H-M   'P 1'
#
loop_
_entity.id
_entity.type
_entity.pdbx_description
1 polymer ?
#
loop_
_entity_poly.entity_id
_entity_poly.type
_entity_poly.pdbx_seq_one_letter_code
_entity_poly.pdbx_strand_id
1 'polypeptide(L)'
;MVERVFILVIAFGSMLLYDGFKLKNKISKREKTVYGILLIFCLYAALDYIVNKNWLDYYDVIKSILGGTAKKIDDFLNVNK
;
A
#
# COMPACT_ATOMS: atom_id res chain seq x y z
N MET A 1 -17.32 -5.99 -6.35
CA MET A 1 -17.03 -4.53 -6.32
C MET A 1 -17.62 -3.87 -5.08
N VAL A 2 -18.95 -3.94 -4.86
CA VAL A 2 -19.63 -3.29 -3.71
C VAL A 2 -19.08 -3.74 -2.36
N GLU A 3 -18.88 -5.05 -2.15
CA GLU A 3 -18.27 -5.58 -0.91
C GLU A 3 -16.87 -5.01 -0.65
N ARG A 4 -16.02 -4.96 -1.68
CA ARG A 4 -14.65 -4.42 -1.58
C ARG A 4 -14.67 -2.94 -1.22
N VAL A 5 -15.57 -2.15 -1.82
CA VAL A 5 -15.78 -0.74 -1.49
C VAL A 5 -16.25 -0.58 -0.05
N PHE A 6 -17.20 -1.41 0.39
CA PHE A 6 -17.74 -1.37 1.75
C PHE A 6 -16.68 -1.68 2.81
N ILE A 7 -15.86 -2.72 2.59
CA ILE A 7 -14.71 -3.05 3.45
C ILE A 7 -13.76 -1.85 3.55
N LEU A 8 -13.48 -1.20 2.42
CA LEU A 8 -12.59 -0.05 2.37
C LEU A 8 -13.13 1.16 3.13
N VAL A 9 -14.41 1.48 2.96
CA VAL A 9 -15.08 2.56 3.69
C VAL A 9 -15.06 2.29 5.19
N ILE A 10 -15.29 1.05 5.64
CA ILE A 10 -15.22 0.70 7.05
C ILE A 10 -13.79 0.83 7.58
N ALA A 11 -12.81 0.27 6.87
CA ALA A 11 -11.41 0.27 7.31
C ALA A 11 -10.84 1.69 7.38
N PHE A 12 -10.92 2.46 6.29
CA PHE A 12 -10.43 3.83 6.28
C PHE A 12 -11.30 4.76 7.13
N GLY A 13 -12.62 4.58 7.13
CA GLY A 13 -13.53 5.40 7.93
C GLY A 13 -13.24 5.27 9.42
N SER A 14 -13.12 4.04 9.93
CA SER A 14 -12.81 3.79 11.34
C SER A 14 -11.41 4.29 11.72
N MET A 15 -10.40 4.05 10.87
CA MET A 15 -9.04 4.56 11.07
C MET A 15 -9.02 6.09 11.12
N LEU A 16 -9.59 6.77 10.12
CA LEU A 16 -9.59 8.23 10.02
C LEU A 16 -10.39 8.88 11.16
N LEU A 17 -11.49 8.26 11.59
CA LEU A 17 -12.23 8.70 12.77
C LEU A 17 -11.38 8.59 14.03
N TYR A 18 -10.76 7.43 14.26
CA TYR A 18 -9.90 7.20 15.43
C TYR A 18 -8.72 8.18 15.47
N ASP A 19 -8.01 8.33 14.35
CA ASP A 19 -6.89 9.25 14.19
C ASP A 19 -7.36 10.70 14.36
N GLY A 20 -8.53 11.04 13.81
CA GLY A 20 -9.15 12.35 13.96
C GLY A 20 -9.48 12.71 15.41
N PHE A 21 -9.83 11.75 16.26
CA PHE A 21 -10.03 12.02 17.69
C PHE A 21 -8.71 12.05 18.47
N LYS A 22 -7.77 11.15 18.14
CA LYS A 22 -6.57 10.94 18.95
C LYS A 22 -5.40 11.86 18.59
N LEU A 23 -5.21 12.14 17.30
CA LEU A 23 -4.08 12.88 16.76
C LEU A 23 -4.39 14.36 16.52
N LYS A 24 -5.66 14.76 16.56
CA LYS A 24 -6.07 16.17 16.40
C LYS A 24 -5.37 17.02 17.44
N ASN A 25 -4.52 17.94 16.95
CA ASN A 25 -3.66 18.86 17.69
C ASN A 25 -2.44 18.25 18.39
N LYS A 26 -2.17 16.95 18.23
CA LYS A 26 -0.97 16.28 18.79
C LYS A 26 0.17 16.09 17.79
N ILE A 27 -0.08 16.35 16.51
CA ILE A 27 0.89 16.20 15.43
C ILE A 27 1.30 17.56 14.86
N SER A 28 2.58 17.69 14.52
CA SER A 28 3.14 18.86 13.85
C SER A 28 2.69 18.95 12.39
N LYS A 29 2.86 20.13 11.77
CA LYS A 29 2.55 20.33 10.35
C LYS A 29 3.31 19.36 9.44
N ARG A 30 4.58 19.08 9.74
CA ARG A 30 5.42 18.16 8.97
C ARG A 30 4.92 16.72 9.05
N GLU A 31 4.58 16.25 10.26
CA GLU A 31 4.00 14.92 10.46
C GLU A 31 2.66 14.78 9.75
N LYS A 32 1.83 15.82 9.79
CA LYS A 32 0.56 15.86 9.06
C LYS A 32 0.75 15.74 7.54
N THR A 33 1.78 16.38 6.98
CA THR A 33 2.12 16.23 5.55
C THR A 33 2.56 14.81 5.22
N VAL A 34 3.47 14.23 6.01
CA VAL A 34 3.94 12.86 5.80
C VAL A 34 2.79 11.86 5.91
N TYR A 35 1.94 12.01 6.92
CA TYR A 35 0.74 11.21 7.10
C TYR A 35 -0.21 11.32 5.90
N GLY A 36 -0.42 12.53 5.37
CA GLY A 36 -1.23 12.76 4.17
C GLY A 36 -0.65 12.05 2.93
N ILE A 37 0.66 12.10 2.72
CA ILE A 37 1.33 11.38 1.64
C ILE A 37 1.13 9.87 1.78
N LEU A 38 1.32 9.33 2.98
CA LEU A 38 1.09 7.91 3.26
C LEU A 38 -0.36 7.50 2.99
N LEU A 39 -1.33 8.32 3.39
CA LEU A 39 -2.75 8.09 3.11
C LEU A 39 -3.04 8.03 1.61
N ILE A 40 -2.42 8.89 0.80
CA ILE A 40 -2.58 8.87 -0.66
C ILE A 40 -2.05 7.56 -1.25
N PHE A 41 -0.87 7.10 -0.82
CA PHE A 41 -0.32 5.82 -1.24
C PHE A 41 -1.22 4.63 -0.84
N CYS A 42 -1.75 4.65 0.38
CA CYS A 42 -2.68 3.62 0.85
C CYS A 42 -3.99 3.64 0.04
N LEU A 43 -4.54 4.82 -0.26
CA LEU A 43 -5.74 4.97 -1.08
C LEU A 43 -5.52 4.45 -2.51
N TYR A 44 -4.36 4.72 -3.11
CA TYR A 44 -4.00 4.19 -4.43
C TYR A 44 -4.04 2.66 -4.46
N ALA A 45 -3.38 2.00 -3.49
CA ALA A 45 -3.39 0.54 -3.39
C ALA A 45 -4.80 -0.03 -3.12
N ALA A 46 -5.59 0.69 -2.33
CA ALA A 46 -6.99 0.34 -2.07
C ALA A 46 -7.88 0.45 -3.33
N LEU A 47 -7.67 1.48 -4.15
CA LEU A 47 -8.36 1.63 -5.42
C LEU A 47 -7.96 0.52 -6.40
N ASP A 48 -6.69 0.16 -6.45
CA ASP A 48 -6.21 -0.97 -7.24
C ASP A 48 -6.90 -2.29 -6.82
N TYR A 49 -6.97 -2.56 -5.51
CA TYR A 49 -7.70 -3.69 -4.95
C TYR A 49 -9.20 -3.70 -5.32
N ILE A 50 -9.88 -2.54 -5.27
CA ILE A 50 -11.30 -2.44 -5.66
C ILE A 50 -11.45 -2.72 -7.15
N VAL A 51 -10.65 -2.07 -7.98
CA VAL A 51 -10.80 -2.05 -9.44
C VAL A 51 -10.33 -3.38 -10.05
N ASN A 52 -9.52 -4.16 -9.32
CA ASN A 52 -8.99 -5.46 -9.75
C ASN A 52 -8.36 -5.40 -11.15
N LYS A 53 -7.79 -4.24 -11.49
CA LYS A 53 -6.96 -4.05 -12.68
C LYS A 53 -5.53 -4.30 -12.25
N ASN A 54 -4.74 -4.97 -13.08
CA ASN A 54 -3.29 -5.06 -12.87
C ASN A 54 -2.66 -3.72 -13.23
N TRP A 55 -2.90 -2.68 -12.43
CA TRP A 55 -2.08 -1.47 -12.52
C TRP A 55 -0.69 -1.75 -11.95
N LEU A 56 0.25 -0.86 -12.29
CA LEU A 56 1.64 -0.95 -11.87
C LEU A 56 1.69 -0.91 -10.34
N ASP A 57 1.85 -2.07 -9.72
CA ASP A 57 1.77 -2.20 -8.27
C ASP A 57 3.17 -2.12 -7.63
N TYR A 58 3.22 -2.15 -6.30
CA TYR A 58 4.49 -2.17 -5.59
C TYR A 58 5.35 -3.38 -5.95
N TYR A 59 4.73 -4.51 -6.28
CA TYR A 59 5.44 -5.71 -6.67
C TYR A 59 6.14 -5.51 -8.02
N ASP A 60 5.51 -4.87 -9.00
CA ASP A 60 6.10 -4.55 -10.28
C ASP A 60 7.30 -3.60 -10.15
N VAL A 61 7.20 -2.59 -9.29
CA VAL A 61 8.31 -1.67 -8.99
C VAL A 61 9.48 -2.43 -8.33
N ILE A 62 9.19 -3.23 -7.30
CA ILE A 62 10.21 -4.02 -6.60
C ILE A 62 10.83 -5.06 -7.54
N LYS A 63 10.02 -5.72 -8.37
CA LYS A 63 10.46 -6.70 -9.37
C LYS A 63 11.32 -6.05 -10.44
N SER A 64 11.04 -4.82 -10.85
CA SER A 64 11.89 -4.09 -11.79
C SER A 64 13.28 -3.83 -11.20
N ILE A 65 13.37 -3.45 -9.93
CA ILE A 65 14.64 -3.12 -9.25
C ILE A 65 15.41 -4.38 -8.85
N LEU A 66 14.72 -5.37 -8.27
CA LEU A 66 15.34 -6.52 -7.60
C LEU A 66 15.12 -7.85 -8.34
N GLY A 67 14.30 -7.89 -9.39
CA GLY A 67 13.93 -9.14 -10.08
C GLY A 67 15.12 -9.85 -10.71
N GLY A 68 16.11 -9.10 -11.22
CA GLY A 68 17.36 -9.69 -11.71
C GLY A 68 18.17 -10.37 -10.60
N THR A 69 18.23 -9.78 -9.40
CA THR A 69 18.89 -10.36 -8.23
C THR A 69 18.13 -11.57 -7.72
N ALA A 70 16.80 -11.48 -7.62
CA ALA A 70 15.93 -12.59 -7.22
C ALA A 70 16.11 -13.78 -8.16
N LYS A 71 16.15 -13.55 -9.48
CA LYS A 71 16.38 -14.61 -10.48
C LYS A 71 17.74 -15.28 -10.31
N LYS A 72 18.81 -14.51 -10.07
CA LYS A 72 20.15 -15.08 -9.82
C LYS A 72 20.21 -15.95 -8.57
N ILE A 73 19.48 -15.57 -7.52
CA ILE A 73 19.39 -16.38 -6.29
C ILE A 73 18.60 -17.67 -6.57
N ASP A 74 17.48 -17.56 -7.28
CA ASP A 74 16.66 -18.71 -7.66
C ASP A 74 17.42 -19.70 -8.55
N ASP A 75 18.13 -19.19 -9.56
CA ASP A 75 19.02 -19.98 -10.42
C ASP A 75 20.09 -20.68 -9.56
N PHE A 76 20.75 -19.98 -8.64
CA PHE A 76 21.76 -20.57 -7.75
C PHE A 76 21.21 -21.71 -6.87
N LEU A 77 20.00 -21.54 -6.32
CA LEU A 77 19.37 -22.52 -5.44
C LEU A 77 18.80 -23.73 -6.21
N ASN A 78 18.33 -23.53 -7.44
CA ASN A 78 17.69 -24.58 -8.25
C ASN A 78 18.63 -25.29 -9.23
N VAL A 79 19.90 -24.86 -9.36
CA VAL A 79 20.93 -25.53 -10.19
C VAL A 79 21.28 -26.95 -9.72
N ASN A 80 20.87 -27.37 -8.51
CA ASN A 80 21.08 -28.72 -7.97
C ASN A 80 19.84 -29.65 -8.04
N LYS A 81 18.90 -29.43 -8.97
CA LYS A 81 17.80 -30.36 -9.25
C LYS A 81 17.95 -31.07 -10.58
#